data_AF-E4X512-F1
#
_entry.id   AF-E4X512-F1
#
_cell.length_a   1.000
_cell.length_b   1.000
_cell.length_c   1.000
_cell.angle_alpha   90.00
_cell.angle_beta   90.00
_cell.angle_gamma   90.00
#
_symmetry.space_group_name_H-M   'P 1'
#
loop_
_entity.id
_entity.type
_entity.pdbx_description
1 polymer ?
#
loop_
_entity_poly.entity_id
_entity_poly.type
_entity_poly.pdbx_seq_one_letter_code
_entity_poly.pdbx_strand_id
1 'polypeptide(L)'
;MTEKNIKAGKEADDGDYRTLKYFGNIPEAKRYDYCALALETADTFEQKKLLVRATIVNGHGRTILDEFCFPASSYIIDMRTWHHGIKVEEIQDQQYDDELIDKVRELLRNKIVVGHNLEPYLAVLGVTYAPGKLTG
;
A
#
# COMPACT_ATOMS: atom_id res chain seq x y z
N MET A 1 36.04 -21.18 -30.47
CA MET A 1 34.85 -21.65 -31.22
C MET A 1 34.50 -23.03 -30.69
N THR A 2 33.35 -23.30 -30.08
CA THR A 2 32.06 -22.61 -30.21
C THR A 2 31.20 -22.88 -28.98
N GLU A 3 30.56 -21.81 -28.49
CA GLU A 3 29.53 -21.81 -27.47
C GLU A 3 28.32 -22.62 -27.95
N LYS A 4 27.75 -23.43 -27.05
CA LYS A 4 26.51 -24.15 -27.31
C LYS A 4 25.35 -23.15 -27.29
N ASN A 5 24.74 -22.98 -28.47
CA ASN A 5 23.46 -22.30 -28.67
C ASN A 5 22.35 -22.93 -27.80
N ILE A 6 21.95 -22.22 -26.75
CA ILE A 6 20.64 -22.42 -26.13
C ILE A 6 19.71 -21.44 -26.84
N LYS A 7 18.77 -21.99 -27.61
CA LYS A 7 17.71 -21.20 -28.27
C LYS A 7 16.89 -20.52 -27.19
N ALA A 8 16.89 -19.18 -27.19
CA ALA A 8 15.93 -18.38 -26.44
C ALA A 8 14.52 -18.79 -26.89
N GLY A 9 13.75 -19.38 -25.98
CA GLY A 9 12.32 -19.56 -26.18
C GLY A 9 11.67 -18.19 -26.37
N LYS A 10 10.70 -18.11 -27.27
CA LYS A 10 9.87 -16.91 -27.42
C LYS A 10 9.26 -16.59 -26.05
N GLU A 11 9.56 -15.40 -25.54
CA GLU A 11 8.84 -14.82 -24.41
C GLU A 11 7.35 -14.81 -24.76
N ALA A 12 6.56 -15.34 -23.84
CA ALA A 12 5.11 -15.30 -23.95
C ALA A 12 4.68 -13.83 -24.00
N ASP A 13 3.70 -13.53 -24.86
CA ASP A 13 2.98 -12.27 -24.84
C ASP A 13 2.14 -12.24 -23.55
N ASP A 14 2.79 -11.85 -22.45
CA ASP A 14 2.19 -11.56 -21.17
C ASP A 14 1.79 -10.09 -21.18
N GLY A 15 0.54 -9.81 -21.53
CA GLY A 15 -0.04 -8.49 -21.34
C GLY A 15 0.13 -8.04 -19.89
N ASP A 16 1.24 -7.36 -19.61
CA ASP A 16 1.70 -7.08 -18.25
C ASP A 16 1.11 -5.76 -17.78
N TYR A 17 -0.12 -5.83 -17.28
CA TYR A 17 -0.76 -4.73 -16.56
C TYR A 17 -0.02 -4.38 -15.25
N ARG A 18 1.05 -5.10 -14.87
CA ARG A 18 1.83 -4.88 -13.63
C ARG A 18 3.01 -3.94 -13.81
N THR A 19 3.42 -3.62 -15.03
CA THR A 19 4.33 -2.50 -15.31
C THR A 19 3.54 -1.23 -15.59
N LEU A 20 2.66 -0.84 -14.67
CA LEU A 20 2.20 0.53 -14.64
C LEU A 20 3.44 1.43 -14.56
N LYS A 21 3.71 2.19 -15.63
CA LYS A 21 4.85 3.11 -15.74
C LYS A 21 4.75 4.31 -14.78
N TYR A 22 4.05 4.18 -13.63
CA TYR A 22 3.92 5.24 -12.62
C TYR A 22 5.29 5.79 -12.19
N PHE A 23 6.31 4.93 -12.13
CA PHE A 23 7.67 5.32 -11.76
C PHE A 23 8.67 5.30 -12.93
N GLY A 24 8.20 5.14 -14.18
CA GLY A 24 9.05 5.17 -15.38
C GLY A 24 9.83 6.48 -15.51
N ASN A 25 9.25 7.57 -15.02
CA ASN A 25 9.86 8.90 -15.01
C ASN A 25 10.83 9.15 -13.84
N ILE A 26 10.91 8.23 -12.88
CA ILE A 26 11.87 8.30 -11.76
C ILE A 26 13.13 7.51 -12.14
N PRO A 27 14.33 8.10 -12.05
CA PRO A 27 15.59 7.38 -12.25
C PRO A 27 15.66 6.14 -11.36
N GLU A 28 16.12 5.01 -11.90
CA GLU A 28 16.13 3.72 -11.19
C GLU A 28 16.80 3.80 -9.81
N ALA A 29 17.95 4.49 -9.73
CA ALA A 29 18.68 4.68 -8.48
C ALA A 29 17.87 5.39 -7.38
N LYS A 30 16.84 6.17 -7.74
CA LYS A 30 15.97 6.87 -6.80
C LYS A 30 14.71 6.08 -6.42
N ARG A 31 14.37 5.01 -7.14
CA ARG A 31 13.11 4.28 -6.92
C ARG A 31 13.02 3.61 -5.54
N TYR A 32 14.15 3.27 -4.93
CA TYR A 32 14.21 2.73 -3.57
C TYR A 32 13.71 3.70 -2.48
N ASP A 33 13.68 5.00 -2.78
CA ASP A 33 13.22 6.02 -1.85
C ASP A 33 11.70 6.19 -1.88
N TYR A 34 11.00 5.67 -2.89
CA TYR A 34 9.57 5.91 -3.08
C TYR A 34 8.72 4.72 -2.65
N CYS A 35 7.59 5.03 -2.02
CA CYS A 35 6.50 4.10 -1.75
C CYS A 35 5.17 4.76 -2.11
N ALA A 36 4.32 4.05 -2.86
CA ALA A 36 2.93 4.40 -3.02
C ALA A 36 2.10 3.78 -1.89
N LEU A 37 1.27 4.58 -1.23
CA LEU A 37 0.39 4.16 -0.14
C LEU A 37 -1.07 4.29 -0.57
N ALA A 38 -1.85 3.24 -0.30
CA ALA A 38 -3.31 3.27 -0.33
C ALA A 38 -3.84 2.60 0.93
N LEU A 39 -4.77 3.26 1.62
CA LEU A 39 -5.48 2.71 2.77
C LEU A 39 -6.97 2.64 2.43
N GLU A 40 -7.59 1.52 2.78
CA GLU A 40 -9.05 1.40 2.81
C GLU A 40 -9.54 1.54 4.24
N THR A 41 -10.65 2.27 4.40
CA THR A 41 -11.15 2.65 5.72
C THR A 41 -12.65 2.47 5.84
N ALA A 42 -13.09 2.00 7.00
CA ALA A 42 -14.48 2.06 7.45
C ALA A 42 -14.74 3.32 8.31
N ASP A 43 -16.01 3.62 8.55
CA ASP A 43 -16.43 4.81 9.30
C ASP A 43 -17.07 4.45 10.64
N THR A 44 -16.78 5.28 11.65
CA THR A 44 -17.44 5.26 12.96
C THR A 44 -18.57 6.28 13.05
N PHE A 45 -19.37 6.20 14.12
CA PHE A 45 -20.41 7.18 14.42
C PHE A 45 -19.84 8.61 14.59
N GLU A 46 -18.62 8.73 15.12
CA GLU A 46 -17.91 10.00 15.32
C GLU A 46 -17.23 10.50 14.03
N GLN A 47 -17.53 9.90 12.88
CA GLN A 47 -16.92 10.19 11.57
C GLN A 47 -15.38 10.02 11.55
N LYS A 48 -14.85 9.21 12.48
CA LYS A 48 -13.45 8.78 12.44
C LYS A 48 -13.29 7.66 11.42
N LYS A 49 -12.10 7.56 10.84
CA LYS A 49 -11.73 6.51 9.90
C LYS A 49 -11.04 5.36 10.66
N LEU A 50 -11.48 4.14 10.39
CA LEU A 50 -10.90 2.90 10.90
C LEU A 50 -10.16 2.20 9.76
N LEU A 51 -8.91 1.80 9.96
CA LEU A 51 -8.16 1.04 8.95
C LEU A 51 -8.76 -0.36 8.78
N VAL A 52 -8.94 -0.80 7.54
CA VAL A 52 -9.38 -2.19 7.24
C VAL A 52 -8.47 -2.91 6.24
N ARG A 53 -7.69 -2.16 5.44
CA ARG A 53 -6.65 -2.71 4.55
C ARG A 53 -5.59 -1.66 4.27
N ALA A 54 -4.34 -2.09 4.20
CA ALA A 54 -3.23 -1.26 3.73
C ALA A 54 -2.51 -1.95 2.57
N THR A 55 -2.26 -1.19 1.49
CA THR A 55 -1.45 -1.64 0.37
C THR A 55 -0.28 -0.67 0.17
N ILE A 56 0.93 -1.21 0.07
CA ILE A 56 2.15 -0.45 -0.23
C ILE A 56 2.83 -1.06 -1.44
N VAL A 57 3.15 -0.20 -2.42
CA VAL A 57 3.91 -0.55 -3.61
C VAL A 57 5.22 0.25 -3.60
N ASN A 58 6.36 -0.40 -3.76
CA ASN A 58 7.64 0.32 -3.83
C ASN A 58 7.82 1.03 -5.18
N GLY A 59 8.85 1.90 -5.29
CA GLY A 59 9.12 2.64 -6.54
C GLY A 59 9.50 1.76 -7.75
N HIS A 60 9.67 0.45 -7.58
CA HIS A 60 9.84 -0.51 -8.66
C HIS A 60 8.53 -1.15 -9.12
N GLY A 61 7.38 -0.74 -8.56
CA GLY A 61 6.08 -1.29 -8.89
C GLY A 61 5.76 -2.63 -8.22
N ARG A 62 6.57 -3.07 -7.25
CA ARG A 62 6.33 -4.31 -6.50
C ARG A 62 5.51 -4.03 -5.26
N THR A 63 4.42 -4.75 -5.07
CA THR A 63 3.66 -4.77 -3.81
C THR A 63 4.53 -5.35 -2.71
N ILE A 64 4.75 -4.57 -1.64
CA ILE A 64 5.55 -4.96 -0.47
C ILE A 64 4.71 -5.11 0.80
N LEU A 65 3.45 -4.63 0.75
CA LEU A 65 2.43 -4.88 1.77
C LEU A 65 1.07 -4.91 1.07
N ASP A 66 0.25 -5.89 1.38
CA ASP A 66 -1.17 -5.93 1.02
C ASP A 66 -1.90 -6.78 2.04
N GLU A 67 -2.31 -6.14 3.13
CA GLU A 67 -2.82 -6.83 4.31
C GLU A 67 -4.12 -6.20 4.79
N PHE A 68 -5.00 -7.04 5.30
CA PHE A 68 -6.23 -6.64 5.97
C PHE A 68 -6.00 -6.54 7.48
N CYS A 69 -6.86 -5.80 8.17
CA CYS A 69 -6.90 -5.77 9.62
C CYS A 69 -8.33 -5.58 10.16
N PHE A 70 -8.53 -6.02 11.40
CA PHE A 70 -9.75 -5.76 12.15
C PHE A 70 -9.56 -4.53 13.07
N PRO A 71 -10.41 -3.50 12.99
CA PRO A 71 -10.29 -2.33 13.85
C PRO A 71 -10.86 -2.62 15.25
N ALA A 72 -10.01 -2.86 16.24
CA ALA A 72 -10.44 -3.25 17.59
C ALA A 72 -10.85 -2.05 18.46
N SER A 73 -10.46 -0.84 18.07
CA SER A 73 -10.61 0.38 18.86
C SER A 73 -12.03 0.96 18.90
N SER A 74 -12.88 0.62 17.92
CA SER A 74 -14.24 1.14 17.83
C SER A 74 -15.15 0.25 16.98
N TYR A 75 -16.45 0.53 16.99
CA TYR A 75 -17.43 -0.18 16.18
C TYR A 75 -17.46 0.38 14.75
N ILE A 76 -17.46 -0.52 13.78
CA ILE A 76 -17.73 -0.20 12.37
C ILE A 76 -19.23 0.13 12.24
N ILE A 77 -19.54 1.34 11.78
CA ILE A 77 -20.91 1.77 11.50
C ILE A 77 -21.22 1.70 10.00
N ASP A 78 -20.27 2.10 9.17
CA ASP A 78 -20.32 1.89 7.72
C ASP A 78 -19.01 1.28 7.25
N MET A 79 -19.08 0.05 6.76
CA MET A 79 -17.93 -0.67 6.22
C MET A 79 -17.47 -0.06 4.88
N ARG A 80 -18.26 0.80 4.24
CA ARG A 80 -17.91 1.44 2.96
C ARG A 80 -17.60 0.46 1.84
N THR A 81 -18.15 -0.75 1.91
CA THR A 81 -17.98 -1.84 0.94
C THR A 81 -18.25 -1.41 -0.51
N TRP A 82 -19.17 -0.46 -0.74
CA TRP A 82 -19.45 0.06 -2.08
C TRP A 82 -18.28 0.85 -2.70
N HIS A 83 -17.34 1.32 -1.90
CA HIS A 83 -16.12 1.98 -2.36
C HIS A 83 -14.99 0.98 -2.68
N HIS A 84 -14.73 0.02 -1.79
CA HIS A 84 -13.52 -0.83 -1.85
C HIS A 84 -13.79 -2.34 -1.95
N GLY A 85 -15.06 -2.77 -1.92
CA GLY A 85 -15.46 -4.17 -2.09
C GLY A 85 -15.30 -5.07 -0.86
N ILE A 86 -14.51 -4.66 0.13
CA ILE A 86 -14.25 -5.42 1.37
C ILE A 86 -15.52 -5.56 2.22
N LYS A 87 -15.79 -6.78 2.67
CA LYS A 87 -16.83 -7.11 3.64
C LYS A 87 -16.27 -7.38 5.03
N VAL A 88 -17.12 -7.31 6.06
CA VAL A 88 -16.70 -7.49 7.46
C VAL A 88 -16.18 -8.90 7.71
N GLU A 89 -16.74 -9.91 7.04
CA GLU A 89 -16.34 -11.31 7.21
C GLU A 89 -14.91 -11.58 6.71
N GLU A 90 -14.39 -10.74 5.82
CA GLU A 90 -13.01 -10.86 5.30
C GLU A 90 -11.97 -10.34 6.30
N ILE A 91 -12.39 -9.47 7.23
CA ILE A 91 -11.49 -8.81 8.19
C ILE A 91 -11.61 -9.34 9.62
N GLN A 92 -12.69 -10.04 9.98
CA GLN A 92 -12.99 -10.43 11.37
C GLN A 92 -11.90 -11.30 12.04
N ASP A 93 -11.17 -12.09 11.26
CA ASP A 93 -10.14 -13.03 11.73
C ASP A 93 -8.71 -12.53 11.41
N GLN A 94 -8.56 -11.28 10.99
CA GLN A 94 -7.27 -10.69 10.63
C GLN A 94 -6.57 -10.09 11.86
N GLN A 95 -5.30 -9.70 11.69
CA GLN A 95 -4.56 -8.93 12.70
C GLN A 95 -5.32 -7.65 13.10
N TYR A 96 -5.02 -7.10 14.27
CA TYR A 96 -5.60 -5.83 14.68
C TYR A 96 -4.97 -4.63 13.93
N ASP A 97 -5.71 -3.53 13.91
CA ASP A 97 -5.34 -2.32 13.17
C ASP A 97 -4.06 -1.67 13.68
N ASP A 98 -3.79 -1.73 14.99
CA ASP A 98 -2.55 -1.24 15.58
C ASP A 98 -1.30 -1.97 15.05
N GLU A 99 -1.35 -3.30 14.96
CA GLU A 99 -0.27 -4.12 14.39
C GLU A 99 0.02 -3.75 12.93
N LEU A 100 -1.02 -3.56 12.12
CA LEU A 100 -0.87 -3.19 10.72
C LEU A 100 -0.36 -1.74 10.57
N ILE A 101 -0.84 -0.81 11.40
CA ILE A 101 -0.36 0.57 11.42
C ILE A 101 1.14 0.61 11.70
N ASP A 102 1.63 -0.17 12.65
CA ASP A 102 3.05 -0.20 12.98
C ASP A 102 3.91 -0.79 11.85
N LYS A 103 3.44 -1.86 11.19
CA LYS A 103 4.08 -2.39 9.97
C LYS A 103 4.16 -1.32 8.87
N VAL A 104 3.05 -0.61 8.62
CA VAL A 104 2.99 0.45 7.61
C VAL A 104 3.97 1.57 7.96
N ARG A 105 3.97 2.07 9.20
CA ARG A 105 4.89 3.13 9.65
C ARG A 105 6.35 2.73 9.45
N GLU A 106 6.71 1.50 9.78
CA GLU A 106 8.08 1.02 9.62
C GLU A 106 8.49 0.94 8.15
N LEU A 107 7.64 0.41 7.27
CA LEU A 107 7.92 0.31 5.84
C LEU A 107 8.05 1.68 5.17
N LEU A 108 7.29 2.67 5.64
CA LEU A 108 7.31 4.02 5.08
C LEU A 108 8.39 4.91 5.71
N ARG A 109 9.09 4.46 6.75
CA ARG A 109 10.14 5.22 7.43
C ARG A 109 11.23 5.64 6.43
N ASN A 110 11.58 6.93 6.46
CA ASN A 110 12.57 7.53 5.54
C ASN A 110 12.23 7.42 4.05
N LYS A 111 11.00 7.09 3.67
CA LYS A 111 10.52 7.06 2.29
C LYS A 111 9.85 8.37 1.90
N ILE A 112 9.91 8.67 0.61
CA ILE A 112 9.01 9.59 -0.08
C ILE A 112 7.71 8.83 -0.33
N VAL A 113 6.63 9.28 0.28
CA VAL A 113 5.32 8.64 0.13
C VAL A 113 4.50 9.38 -0.91
N VAL A 114 3.93 8.62 -1.83
CA VAL A 114 3.04 9.12 -2.88
C VAL A 114 1.69 8.42 -2.78
N GLY A 115 0.64 9.08 -3.23
CA GLY A 115 -0.71 8.53 -3.26
C GLY A 115 -1.74 9.63 -3.53
N HIS A 116 -2.98 9.24 -3.72
CA HIS A 116 -4.06 10.19 -3.92
C HIS A 116 -4.48 10.77 -2.57
N ASN A 117 -4.42 12.10 -2.43
CA ASN A 117 -4.88 12.84 -1.25
C ASN A 117 -4.41 12.21 0.08
N LEU A 118 -3.11 12.28 0.39
CA LEU A 118 -2.51 11.52 1.50
C LEU A 118 -2.94 11.96 2.90
N GLU A 119 -3.42 13.19 3.08
CA GLU A 119 -3.70 13.76 4.40
C GLU A 119 -4.62 12.89 5.28
N PRO A 120 -5.76 12.35 4.79
CA PRO A 120 -6.61 11.47 5.59
C PRO A 120 -5.91 10.16 5.99
N TYR A 121 -5.05 9.62 5.13
CA TYR A 121 -4.30 8.39 5.40
C TYR A 121 -3.21 8.62 6.45
N LEU A 122 -2.51 9.74 6.37
CA LEU A 122 -1.52 10.12 7.37
C LEU A 122 -2.16 10.33 8.75
N ALA A 123 -3.39 10.87 8.79
CA ALA A 123 -4.15 11.00 10.03
C ALA A 123 -4.50 9.63 10.65
N VAL A 124 -4.93 8.65 9.85
CA VAL A 124 -5.16 7.25 10.31
C VAL A 124 -3.88 6.65 10.87
N LEU A 125 -2.75 6.87 10.18
CA LEU A 125 -1.44 6.40 10.62
C LEU A 125 -0.87 7.23 11.78
N GLY A 126 -1.50 8.31 12.22
CA GLY A 126 -0.99 9.18 13.29
C GLY A 126 0.41 9.74 13.02
N VAL A 127 0.77 9.97 11.76
CA VAL A 127 2.08 10.50 11.35
C VAL A 127 1.93 11.84 10.63
N THR A 128 2.97 12.67 10.69
CA THR A 128 3.04 13.91 9.91
C THR A 128 4.05 13.76 8.78
N TYR A 129 3.81 14.44 7.67
CA TYR A 129 4.69 14.41 6.51
C TYR A 129 5.50 15.70 6.42
N ALA A 130 6.82 15.61 6.61
CA ALA A 130 7.72 16.70 6.28
C ALA A 130 8.07 16.66 4.78
N PRO A 131 8.40 17.79 4.13
CA PRO A 131 8.75 17.79 2.71
C PRO A 131 9.88 16.81 2.41
N GLY A 132 9.54 15.72 1.72
CA GLY A 132 10.49 14.77 1.15
C GLY A 132 10.74 13.50 1.95
N LYS A 133 10.31 13.35 3.22
CA LYS A 133 10.40 12.08 3.98
C LYS A 133 9.36 12.01 5.11
N LEU A 134 8.82 10.81 5.37
CA LEU A 134 8.11 10.53 6.62
C LEU A 134 9.08 10.48 7.79
N THR A 135 8.73 11.21 8.85
CA THR A 135 9.46 11.26 10.13
C THR A 135 8.52 10.86 11.25
N GLY A 136 8.95 9.92 12.10
CA GLY A 136 8.21 9.43 13.27
C GLY A 136 9.16 8.84 14.29
#